data_AF-A0A934V5B6-F1
#
_entry.id   AF-A0A934V5B6-F1
#
_cell.length_a   1.000
_cell.length_b   1.000
_cell.length_c   1.000
_cell.angle_alpha   90.00
_cell.angle_beta   90.00
_cell.angle_gamma   90.00
#
_symmetry.space_group_name_H-M   'P 1'
#
loop_
_entity.id
_entity.type
_entity.pdbx_description
1 polymer ?
#
loop_
_entity_poly.entity_id
_entity_poly.type
_entity_poly.pdbx_seq_one_letter_code
_entity_poly.pdbx_strand_id
1 'polypeptide(L)' 'MAQERTRALDGVQGVVGFAGVMLGLIPLGGWIIAGTHNGPFRWLFGEQTGPMGYVAPLLVIAVAIVVIGALEKVKRR' A
#
# COMPACT_ATOMS: atom_id res chain seq x y z
N MET A 1 28.99 -1.86 1.16
CA MET A 1 28.52 -0.48 1.39
C MET A 1 27.48 -0.04 0.33
N ALA A 2 27.87 0.51 -0.84
CA ALA A 2 26.90 1.05 -1.80
C ALA A 2 25.96 -0.01 -2.40
N GLN A 3 26.51 -1.16 -2.79
CA GLN A 3 25.75 -2.26 -3.41
C GLN A 3 24.79 -2.98 -2.43
N GLU A 4 25.14 -3.03 -1.15
CA GLU A 4 24.26 -3.55 -0.09
C GLU A 4 23.10 -2.60 0.22
N ARG A 5 23.37 -1.28 0.24
CA ARG A 5 22.33 -0.25 0.43
C ARG A 5 21.27 -0.31 -0.65
N THR A 6 21.65 -0.50 -1.91
CA THR A 6 20.71 -0.66 -3.04
C THR A 6 19.82 -1.90 -2.85
N ARG A 7 20.40 -3.06 -2.50
CA ARG A 7 19.64 -4.29 -2.27
C ARG A 7 18.66 -4.17 -1.11
N ALA A 8 19.05 -3.50 -0.02
CA ALA A 8 18.16 -3.25 1.11
C ALA A 8 16.98 -2.35 0.71
N LEU A 9 17.24 -1.30 -0.08
CA LEU A 9 16.19 -0.40 -0.57
C LEU A 9 15.21 -1.13 -1.51
N ASP A 10 15.70 -2.00 -2.38
CA ASP A 10 14.86 -2.82 -3.27
C ASP A 10 13.96 -3.77 -2.46
N GLY A 11 14.50 -4.38 -1.39
CA GLY A 11 13.72 -5.19 -0.45
C GLY A 11 12.60 -4.40 0.23
N VAL A 12 12.89 -3.20 0.71
CA VAL A 12 11.89 -2.31 1.33
C VAL A 12 10.83 -1.89 0.31
N GLN A 13 11.20 -1.55 -0.93
CA GLN A 13 10.24 -1.25 -1.99
C GLN A 13 9.32 -2.46 -2.26
N GLY A 14 9.86 -3.68 -2.28
CA GLY A 14 9.07 -4.90 -2.41
C GLY A 14 8.05 -5.08 -1.29
N VAL A 15 8.47 -4.89 -0.03
CA VAL A 15 7.58 -4.98 1.14
C VAL A 15 6.49 -3.90 1.10
N VAL A 16 6.85 -2.65 0.79
CA VAL A 16 5.90 -1.54 0.69
C VAL A 16 4.90 -1.78 -0.45
N GLY A 17 5.37 -2.25 -1.60
CA GLY A 17 4.51 -2.59 -2.73
C GLY A 17 3.53 -3.72 -2.39
N PHE A 18 4.02 -4.78 -1.76
CA PHE A 18 3.18 -5.89 -1.31
C PHE A 18 2.12 -5.42 -0.29
N ALA A 19 2.52 -4.61 0.69
CA ALA A 19 1.58 -4.04 1.65
C ALA A 19 0.53 -3.13 0.97
N GLY A 20 0.94 -2.29 0.01
CA GLY A 20 0.03 -1.44 -0.76
C GLY A 20 -0.99 -2.22 -1.58
N VAL A 21 -0.61 -3.39 -2.12
CA VAL A 21 -1.54 -4.29 -2.81
C VAL A 21 -2.52 -4.92 -1.82
N MET A 22 -2.00 -5.52 -0.75
CA MET A 22 -2.80 -6.25 0.24
C MET A 22 -3.75 -5.36 1.05
N LEU A 23 -3.33 -4.13 1.36
CA LEU A 23 -4.08 -3.18 2.18
C LEU A 23 -4.73 -2.04 1.38
N GLY A 24 -4.52 -1.99 0.07
CA GLY A 24 -5.08 -0.94 -0.78
C GLY A 24 -5.87 -1.53 -1.92
N LEU A 25 -5.17 -2.16 -2.85
CA LEU A 25 -5.74 -2.63 -4.10
C LEU A 25 -6.79 -3.74 -3.90
N ILE A 26 -6.47 -4.75 -3.09
CA ILE A 26 -7.37 -5.89 -2.82
C ILE A 26 -8.64 -5.43 -2.06
N PRO A 27 -8.55 -4.66 -0.96
CA PRO A 27 -9.73 -4.14 -0.27
C PRO A 27 -10.58 -3.22 -1.15
N LEU A 28 -9.97 -2.39 -1.99
CA LEU A 28 -10.70 -1.55 -2.95
C LEU A 28 -11.51 -2.40 -3.93
N GLY A 29 -10.90 -3.46 -4.48
CA GLY A 29 -11.61 -4.41 -5.34
C GLY A 29 -12.76 -5.10 -4.60
N GLY A 30 -12.53 -5.55 -3.37
CA GLY A 30 -13.56 -6.14 -2.51
C GLY A 30 -14.75 -5.19 -2.26
N TRP A 31 -14.47 -3.91 -2.01
CA TRP A 31 -15.49 -2.90 -1.83
C TRP A 31 -16.31 -2.65 -3.09
N ILE A 32 -15.64 -2.52 -4.25
CA ILE A 32 -16.30 -2.28 -5.53
C ILE A 32 -17.23 -3.44 -5.91
N ILE A 33 -16.81 -4.68 -5.65
CA ILE A 33 -17.53 -5.88 -6.09
C ILE A 33 -18.57 -6.34 -5.07
N ALA A 34 -18.22 -6.34 -3.78
CA ALA A 34 -19.01 -6.96 -2.72
C ALA A 34 -19.49 -5.98 -1.65
N GLY A 35 -19.20 -4.68 -1.77
CA GLY A 35 -19.63 -3.66 -0.82
C GLY A 35 -19.08 -3.84 0.60
N THR A 36 -18.02 -4.63 0.75
CA THR A 36 -17.41 -4.96 2.05
C THR A 36 -15.89 -5.05 1.93
N HIS A 37 -15.20 -4.77 3.04
CA HIS A 37 -13.76 -5.03 3.17
C HIS A 37 -13.52 -6.28 4.01
N ASN A 38 -12.56 -7.10 3.61
CA ASN A 38 -12.21 -8.33 4.32
C ASN A 38 -10.71 -8.37 4.66
N GLY A 39 -10.35 -9.25 5.59
CA GLY A 39 -8.96 -9.57 5.89
C GLY A 39 -8.19 -8.46 6.61
N PRO A 40 -6.87 -8.32 6.35
CA PRO A 40 -5.98 -7.42 7.10
C PRO A 40 -6.41 -5.94 7.07
N PHE A 41 -7.07 -5.50 6.00
CA PHE A 41 -7.58 -4.13 5.91
C PHE A 41 -8.67 -3.86 6.94
N ARG A 42 -9.68 -4.73 7.03
CA ARG A 42 -10.76 -4.61 8.02
C ARG A 42 -10.22 -4.69 9.44
N TRP A 43 -9.17 -5.48 9.66
CA TRP A 43 -8.53 -5.58 10.97
C TRP A 43 -7.84 -4.27 11.39
N LEU A 44 -7.15 -3.59 10.46
CA LEU A 44 -6.41 -2.35 10.73
C LEU A 44 -7.29 -1.10 10.75
N PHE A 45 -8.23 -1.01 9.80
CA PHE A 45 -9.04 0.20 9.59
C PHE A 45 -10.48 0.05 10.10
N GLY A 46 -10.88 -1.14 10.57
CA GLY A 46 -12.26 -1.42 10.92
C GLY A 46 -13.17 -1.50 9.70
N GLU A 47 -14.46 -1.39 9.96
CA GLU A 47 -15.51 -1.48 8.94
C GLU A 47 -15.76 -0.08 8.37
N GLN A 48 -15.34 0.13 7.13
CA GLN A 48 -15.54 1.41 6.44
C GLN A 48 -16.83 1.34 5.63
N THR A 49 -17.64 2.39 5.70
CA THR A 49 -18.92 2.47 4.99
C THR A 49 -19.03 3.77 4.19
N GLY A 50 -19.91 3.79 3.19
CA GLY A 50 -20.14 4.96 2.34
C GLY A 50 -18.85 5.40 1.61
N PRO A 51 -18.59 6.72 1.50
CA PRO A 51 -17.41 7.23 0.78
C PRO A 51 -16.07 6.73 1.32
N MET A 52 -15.99 6.47 2.62
CA MET A 52 -14.77 5.96 3.25
C MET A 52 -14.38 4.57 2.75
N GLY A 53 -15.34 3.82 2.22
CA GLY A 53 -15.12 2.54 1.55
C GLY A 53 -14.12 2.60 0.39
N TYR A 54 -14.06 3.76 -0.29
CA TYR A 54 -13.12 4.04 -1.38
C TYR A 54 -11.91 4.83 -0.92
N VAL A 55 -12.12 5.88 -0.10
CA VAL A 55 -11.08 6.83 0.27
C VAL A 55 -9.97 6.15 1.07
N ALA A 56 -10.31 5.32 2.05
CA ALA A 56 -9.33 4.66 2.91
C ALA A 56 -8.35 3.77 2.11
N PRO A 57 -8.79 2.81 1.27
CA PRO A 57 -7.85 2.01 0.49
C PRO A 57 -7.11 2.82 -0.58
N LEU A 58 -7.72 3.86 -1.18
CA LEU A 58 -7.02 4.75 -2.12
C LEU A 58 -5.88 5.52 -1.46
N LEU A 59 -6.08 6.00 -0.23
CA LEU A 59 -5.02 6.66 0.55
C LEU A 59 -3.87 5.71 0.85
N VAL A 60 -4.14 4.44 1.18
CA VAL A 60 -3.10 3.43 1.38
C VAL A 60 -2.25 3.23 0.11
N ILE A 61 -2.90 3.14 -1.05
CA ILE A 61 -2.20 3.04 -2.35
C ILE A 61 -1.36 4.28 -2.60
N ALA A 62 -1.93 5.48 -2.39
CA ALA A 62 -1.22 6.75 -2.61
C ALA A 62 0.03 6.85 -1.73
N VAL A 63 -0.07 6.49 -0.45
CA VAL A 63 1.07 6.47 0.48
C VAL A 63 2.13 5.47 0.02
N ALA A 64 1.74 4.26 -0.38
CA ALA A 64 2.70 3.26 -0.88
C ALA A 64 3.48 3.76 -2.12
N ILE A 65 2.78 4.39 -3.07
CA ILE A 65 3.40 4.99 -4.27
C ILE A 65 4.37 6.11 -3.87
N VAL A 66 3.98 7.01 -2.96
CA VAL A 66 4.82 8.11 -2.48
C VAL A 66 6.09 7.57 -1.80
N VAL A 67 5.96 6.55 -0.96
CA VAL A 67 7.10 5.92 -0.28
C VAL A 67 8.05 5.28 -1.29
N ILE A 68 7.55 4.49 -2.23
CA ILE A 68 8.38 3.86 -3.28
C ILE A 68 9.09 4.93 -4.11
N GLY A 69 8.38 5.99 -4.51
CA GLY A 69 8.95 7.11 -5.26
C GLY A 69 10.04 7.87 -4.48
N ALA A 70 9.85 8.06 -3.17
CA ALA A 70 10.87 8.65 -2.31
C ALA A 70 12.11 7.76 -2.19
N LEU A 71 11.94 6.45 -2.00
CA LEU A 71 13.04 5.49 -1.95
C LEU A 71 13.82 5.47 -3.28
N GLU A 72 13.11 5.52 -4.41
CA GLU A 72 13.72 5.55 -5.73
C GLU A 72 14.54 6.83 -5.94
N LYS A 73 14.05 7.98 -5.49
CA LYS A 73 14.80 9.25 -5.51
C LYS A 73 16.07 9.19 -4.65
N VAL A 74 16.01 8.52 -3.50
CA VAL A 74 17.17 8.33 -2.61
C VAL A 74 18.18 7.34 -3.21
N LYS A 75 17.74 6.32 -3.94
CA LYS A 75 18.60 5.33 -4.61
C LYS A 75 19.39 5.94 -5.79
N ARG A 76 18.79 6.94 -6.45
CA ARG A 76 19.39 7.66 -7.59
C ARG A 76 20.35 8.78 -7.19
N ARG A 77 20.42 9.13 -5.91
CA ARG A 77 21.39 10.09 -5.33
C ARG A 77 22.55 9.36 -4.67
#